data_AF-A0A0D3RPA7-F1
#
_entry.id   AF-A0A0D3RPA7-F1
#
_cell.length_a   1.000
_cell.length_b   1.000
_cell.length_c   1.000
_cell.angle_alpha   90.00
_cell.angle_beta   90.00
_cell.angle_gamma   90.00
#
_symmetry.space_group_name_H-M   'P 1'
#
loop_
_entity.id
_entity.type
_entity.pdbx_description
1 polymer ?
#
loop_
_entity_poly.entity_id
_entity_poly.type
_entity_poly.pdbx_seq_one_letter_code
_entity_poly.pdbx_strand_id
1 'polypeptide(L)'
;MTENKTATARGTSLPISLKHSVEIANFIKGKSTEKAKKRLANVLAQKEAIPYKRYNHDLSHKPGKMAGGRYPLKAIEHFMELIESVEANARNKGLVGELKIITVIPNNAGKAWHYGRKRSRLMKNTCTKNKRF
;
A
#
# COMPACT_ATOMS: atom_id res chain seq x y z
N MET A 1 20.75 0.44 10.82
CA MET A 1 20.83 0.94 9.42
C MET A 1 21.50 2.30 9.48
N THR A 2 22.57 2.54 8.73
CA THR A 2 23.24 3.86 8.74
C THR A 2 22.42 4.85 7.92
N GLU A 3 22.17 6.03 8.49
CA GLU A 3 21.30 7.06 7.90
C GLU A 3 21.82 7.56 6.54
N ASN A 4 23.13 7.50 6.35
CA ASN A 4 23.83 8.02 5.17
C ASN A 4 23.62 7.19 3.89
N LYS A 5 23.10 5.96 4.00
CA LYS A 5 22.89 5.07 2.84
C LYS A 5 21.41 4.72 2.59
N THR A 6 20.50 5.41 3.26
CA THR A 6 19.07 5.10 3.18
C THR A 6 18.22 6.33 2.94
N ALA A 7 17.18 6.18 2.13
CA ALA A 7 16.14 7.18 1.94
C ALA A 7 14.82 6.66 2.51
N THR A 8 14.05 7.57 3.10
CA THR A 8 12.77 7.26 3.74
C THR A 8 11.71 8.25 3.27
N ALA A 9 10.46 7.80 3.22
CA ALA A 9 9.30 8.64 3.05
C ALA A 9 8.19 8.12 3.96
N ARG A 10 7.29 9.01 4.39
CA ARG A 10 6.18 8.68 5.29
C ARG A 10 4.92 9.43 4.88
N GLY A 11 3.85 8.67 4.64
CA GLY A 11 2.50 9.21 4.53
C GLY A 11 1.79 9.13 5.89
N THR A 12 1.27 10.26 6.38
CA THR A 12 0.50 10.33 7.63
C THR A 12 -0.98 10.44 7.33
N SER A 13 -1.81 9.76 8.12
CA SER A 13 -3.28 9.86 8.06
C SER A 13 -3.91 9.63 6.67
N LEU A 14 -3.32 8.75 5.86
CA LEU A 14 -3.82 8.43 4.52
C LEU A 14 -5.23 7.79 4.57
N PRO A 15 -6.16 8.15 3.66
CA PRO A 15 -7.52 7.64 3.63
C PRO A 15 -7.63 6.25 2.97
N ILE A 16 -6.78 5.32 3.43
CA ILE A 16 -6.64 3.94 2.91
C ILE A 16 -6.83 2.90 4.02
N SER A 17 -7.15 1.69 3.61
CA SER A 17 -7.41 0.58 4.54
C SER A 17 -6.09 -0.07 4.91
N LEU A 18 -5.83 -0.20 6.21
CA LEU A 18 -4.65 -0.89 6.72
C LEU A 18 -4.52 -2.31 6.15
N LYS A 19 -5.62 -3.05 6.02
CA LYS A 19 -5.60 -4.44 5.53
C LYS A 19 -5.02 -4.53 4.13
N HIS A 20 -5.43 -3.62 3.24
CA HIS A 20 -4.91 -3.56 1.88
C HIS A 20 -3.44 -3.12 1.88
N SER A 21 -3.09 -2.12 2.71
CA SER A 21 -1.72 -1.64 2.82
C SER A 21 -0.73 -2.70 3.31
N VAL A 22 -1.13 -3.61 4.21
CA VAL A 22 -0.29 -4.73 4.67
C VAL A 22 0.04 -5.68 3.53
N GLU A 23 -0.96 -6.06 2.73
CA GLU A 23 -0.74 -6.99 1.61
C GLU A 23 0.08 -6.33 0.49
N ILE A 24 -0.16 -5.05 0.21
CA ILE A 24 0.65 -4.27 -0.76
C ILE A 24 2.09 -4.14 -0.26
N ALA A 25 2.31 -3.84 1.02
CA ALA A 25 3.63 -3.73 1.61
C ALA A 25 4.41 -5.04 1.46
N ASN A 26 3.79 -6.18 1.80
CA ASN A 26 4.38 -7.50 1.60
C ASN A 26 4.63 -7.80 0.12
N PHE A 27 3.75 -7.33 -0.76
CA PHE A 27 3.91 -7.50 -2.20
C PHE A 27 5.15 -6.78 -2.69
N ILE A 28 5.39 -5.52 -2.32
CA ILE A 28 6.53 -4.72 -2.84
C ILE A 28 7.84 -4.93 -2.09
N LYS A 29 7.81 -5.43 -0.85
CA LYS A 29 8.99 -5.63 -0.01
C LYS A 29 10.05 -6.50 -0.72
N GLY A 30 11.30 -6.05 -0.68
CA GLY A 30 12.45 -6.76 -1.26
C GLY A 30 12.67 -6.55 -2.76
N LYS A 31 11.82 -5.75 -3.44
CA LYS A 31 12.00 -5.42 -4.86
C LYS A 31 12.80 -4.13 -5.06
N SER A 32 13.36 -3.94 -6.26
CA SER A 32 13.83 -2.63 -6.69
C SER A 32 12.67 -1.66 -6.87
N THR A 33 12.93 -0.36 -6.74
CA THR A 33 11.89 0.68 -6.88
C THR A 33 11.22 0.63 -8.25
N GLU A 34 11.99 0.45 -9.32
CA GLU A 34 11.48 0.29 -10.68
C GLU A 34 10.55 -0.92 -10.84
N LYS A 35 10.98 -2.09 -10.31
CA LYS A 35 10.17 -3.31 -10.36
C LYS A 35 8.91 -3.19 -9.52
N ALA A 36 8.99 -2.48 -8.38
CA ALA A 36 7.82 -2.18 -7.57
C ALA A 36 6.82 -1.30 -8.34
N LYS A 37 7.27 -0.18 -8.94
CA LYS A 37 6.43 0.69 -9.77
C LYS A 37 5.76 -0.06 -10.92
N LYS A 38 6.52 -0.86 -11.69
CA LYS A 38 5.98 -1.67 -12.80
C LYS A 38 4.87 -2.62 -12.33
N ARG A 39 5.09 -3.33 -11.21
CA ARG A 39 4.08 -4.26 -10.68
C ARG A 39 2.85 -3.51 -10.16
N LEU A 40 3.03 -2.38 -9.46
CA LEU A 40 1.90 -1.55 -9.01
C LEU A 40 1.08 -1.00 -10.19
N ALA A 41 1.73 -0.57 -11.28
CA ALA A 41 1.06 -0.16 -12.50
C ALA A 41 0.26 -1.31 -13.15
N ASN A 42 0.79 -2.53 -13.14
CA ASN A 42 0.04 -3.71 -13.61
C ASN A 42 -1.20 -3.99 -12.75
N VAL A 43 -1.14 -3.72 -11.44
CA VAL A 43 -2.30 -3.86 -10.54
C VAL A 43 -3.36 -2.81 -10.85
N LEU A 44 -2.96 -1.56 -11.14
CA LEU A 44 -3.88 -0.50 -11.59
C LEU A 44 -4.58 -0.89 -12.89
N ALA A 45 -3.83 -1.46 -13.84
CA ALA A 45 -4.36 -2.00 -15.08
C ALA A 45 -5.12 -3.35 -14.90
N GLN A 46 -5.26 -3.85 -13.66
CA GLN A 46 -5.90 -5.12 -13.31
C GLN A 46 -5.32 -6.35 -14.01
N LYS A 47 -4.08 -6.27 -14.50
CA LYS A 47 -3.35 -7.37 -15.14
C LYS A 47 -2.72 -8.31 -14.12
N GLU A 48 -2.34 -7.77 -12.97
CA GLU A 48 -1.66 -8.52 -11.92
C GLU A 48 -2.38 -8.35 -10.58
N ALA A 49 -2.86 -9.45 -10.00
CA ALA A 49 -3.54 -9.42 -8.71
C ALA A 49 -2.54 -9.37 -7.55
N ILE A 50 -2.93 -8.69 -6.46
CA ILE A 50 -2.17 -8.74 -5.22
C ILE A 50 -2.62 -9.97 -4.43
N PRO A 51 -1.70 -10.87 -4.05
CA PRO A 51 -2.04 -12.02 -3.21
C PRO A 51 -2.32 -11.55 -1.78
N TYR A 52 -3.44 -11.98 -1.21
CA TYR A 52 -3.81 -11.70 0.18
C TYR A 52 -3.43 -12.91 1.02
N LYS A 53 -2.45 -12.74 1.90
CA LYS A 53 -1.95 -13.84 2.74
C LYS A 53 -2.56 -13.83 4.14
N ARG A 54 -2.67 -12.65 4.77
CA ARG A 54 -3.17 -12.51 6.14
C ARG A 54 -4.67 -12.24 6.16
N TYR A 55 -5.15 -11.32 5.33
CA TYR A 55 -6.55 -10.90 5.32
C TYR A 55 -7.35 -11.59 4.21
N ASN A 56 -7.42 -12.92 4.26
CA ASN A 56 -7.91 -13.75 3.15
C ASN A 56 -9.30 -14.38 3.33
N HIS A 57 -10.03 -14.05 4.40
CA HIS A 57 -11.41 -14.51 4.57
C HIS A 57 -12.34 -13.98 3.46
N ASP A 58 -13.17 -14.88 2.91
CA ASP A 58 -14.16 -14.61 1.86
C ASP A 58 -13.59 -13.87 0.63
N LEU A 59 -12.40 -14.31 0.19
CA LEU A 59 -11.78 -13.81 -1.03
C LEU A 59 -11.99 -14.76 -2.20
N SER A 60 -12.41 -14.20 -3.33
CA SER A 60 -12.42 -14.93 -4.60
C SER A 60 -11.00 -15.23 -5.07
N HIS A 61 -10.83 -16.42 -5.64
CA HIS A 61 -9.61 -16.81 -6.33
C HIS A 61 -9.35 -15.89 -7.54
N LYS A 62 -8.07 -15.65 -7.82
CA LYS A 62 -7.60 -14.85 -8.96
C LYS A 62 -6.55 -15.60 -9.74
N PRO A 63 -6.42 -15.35 -11.06
CA PRO A 63 -5.46 -16.06 -11.89
C PRO A 63 -4.03 -15.85 -11.39
N GLY A 64 -3.25 -16.93 -11.38
CA GLY A 64 -1.87 -16.97 -10.92
C GLY A 64 -1.63 -17.95 -9.76
N LYS A 65 -0.40 -18.00 -9.26
CA LYS A 65 0.00 -18.84 -8.12
C LYS A 65 -0.46 -18.23 -6.77
N MET A 66 -1.76 -18.02 -6.60
CA MET A 66 -2.30 -17.47 -5.34
C MET A 66 -3.69 -18.03 -5.02
N ALA A 67 -3.96 -18.24 -3.73
CA ALA A 67 -5.29 -18.63 -3.27
C ALA A 67 -6.27 -17.47 -3.43
N GLY A 68 -6.13 -16.35 -2.70
CA GLY A 68 -7.02 -15.19 -2.82
C GLY A 68 -6.28 -13.94 -3.29
N GLY A 69 -6.94 -13.11 -4.11
CA GLY A 69 -6.35 -11.85 -4.58
C GLY A 69 -7.37 -10.73 -4.82
N ARG A 70 -6.91 -9.48 -4.70
CA ARG A 70 -7.71 -8.27 -5.01
C ARG A 70 -6.86 -7.20 -5.73
N TYR A 71 -7.57 -6.22 -6.29
CA TYR A 71 -7.01 -5.02 -6.92
C TYR A 71 -7.36 -3.76 -6.10
N PRO A 72 -6.59 -3.43 -5.04
CA PRO A 72 -6.91 -2.29 -4.17
C PRO A 72 -6.49 -0.94 -4.77
N LEU A 73 -7.15 -0.50 -5.85
CA LEU A 73 -6.78 0.65 -6.69
C LEU A 73 -6.38 1.92 -5.89
N LYS A 74 -7.26 2.40 -5.02
CA LYS A 74 -7.01 3.60 -4.19
C LYS A 74 -5.74 3.50 -3.34
N ALA A 75 -5.45 2.32 -2.80
CA ALA A 75 -4.25 2.15 -2.00
C ALA A 75 -3.00 2.16 -2.89
N ILE A 76 -3.07 1.57 -4.09
CA ILE A 76 -1.94 1.52 -5.03
C ILE A 76 -1.50 2.92 -5.46
N GLU A 77 -2.45 3.82 -5.74
CA GLU A 77 -2.17 5.21 -6.09
C GLU A 77 -1.26 5.87 -5.04
N HIS A 78 -1.65 5.79 -3.76
CA HIS A 78 -0.85 6.34 -2.67
C HIS A 78 0.51 5.63 -2.49
N PHE A 79 0.60 4.32 -2.76
CA PHE A 79 1.89 3.62 -2.71
C PHE A 79 2.83 4.03 -3.85
N MET A 80 2.30 4.38 -5.04
CA MET A 80 3.11 4.94 -6.12
C MET A 80 3.67 6.32 -5.74
N GLU A 81 2.83 7.21 -5.22
CA GLU A 81 3.22 8.53 -4.71
C GLU A 81 4.35 8.41 -3.65
N LEU A 82 4.22 7.44 -2.74
CA LEU A 82 5.25 7.20 -1.71
C LEU A 82 6.57 6.73 -2.30
N ILE A 83 6.57 5.86 -3.31
CA ILE A 83 7.81 5.40 -3.94
C ILE A 83 8.48 6.55 -4.69
N GLU A 84 7.71 7.38 -5.38
CA GLU A 84 8.22 8.60 -6.05
C GLU A 84 8.85 9.56 -5.05
N SER A 85 8.21 9.76 -3.90
CA SER A 85 8.77 10.56 -2.80
C SER A 85 10.08 9.96 -2.26
N VAL A 86 10.18 8.63 -2.10
CA VAL A 86 11.44 7.98 -1.68
C VAL A 86 12.54 8.18 -2.71
N GLU A 87 12.23 8.06 -4.01
CA GLU A 87 13.20 8.29 -5.08
C GLU A 87 13.69 9.75 -5.12
N ALA A 88 12.78 10.71 -4.98
CA ALA A 88 13.13 12.13 -4.88
C ALA A 88 14.05 12.40 -3.67
N ASN A 89 13.74 11.80 -2.52
CA ASN A 89 14.56 11.92 -1.32
C ASN A 89 15.94 11.25 -1.49
N ALA A 90 15.99 10.09 -2.15
CA ALA A 90 17.24 9.40 -2.45
C ALA A 90 18.13 10.23 -3.38
N ARG A 91 17.53 10.85 -4.41
CA ARG A 91 18.23 11.76 -5.32
C ARG A 91 18.77 12.98 -4.58
N ASN A 92 17.98 13.59 -3.70
CA ASN A 92 18.42 14.73 -2.89
C ASN A 92 19.58 14.36 -1.95
N LYS A 93 19.58 13.14 -1.41
CA LYS A 93 20.69 12.62 -0.60
C LYS A 93 21.94 12.21 -1.42
N GLY A 94 21.89 12.29 -2.75
CA GLY A 94 22.98 11.86 -3.62
C GLY A 94 23.20 10.34 -3.64
N LEU A 95 22.17 9.54 -3.33
CA LEU A 95 22.26 8.08 -3.44
C LEU A 95 22.20 7.69 -4.92
N VAL A 96 23.32 7.19 -5.45
CA VAL A 96 23.45 6.76 -6.84
C VAL A 96 23.37 5.23 -6.91
N GLY A 97 22.58 4.70 -7.86
CA GLY A 97 22.50 3.27 -8.16
C GLY A 97 21.10 2.67 -8.00
N GLU A 98 21.04 1.33 -8.01
CA GLU A 98 19.77 0.59 -7.86
C GLU A 98 19.22 0.68 -6.44
N LEU A 99 18.07 1.34 -6.30
CA LEU A 99 17.38 1.45 -5.02
C LEU A 99 16.53 0.21 -4.76
N LYS A 100 16.71 -0.39 -3.58
CA LYS A 100 15.95 -1.56 -3.12
C LYS A 100 15.06 -1.19 -1.93
N ILE A 101 13.81 -1.64 -1.98
CA ILE A 101 12.85 -1.47 -0.89
C ILE A 101 13.14 -2.53 0.18
N ILE A 102 13.76 -2.12 1.28
CA ILE A 102 14.10 -3.02 2.39
C ILE A 102 12.91 -3.16 3.35
N THR A 103 12.32 -2.04 3.74
CA THR A 103 11.32 -1.97 4.80
C THR A 103 10.11 -1.17 4.35
N VAL A 104 8.93 -1.72 4.57
CA VAL A 104 7.64 -1.05 4.37
C VAL A 104 6.77 -1.39 5.57
N ILE A 105 6.33 -0.37 6.31
CA ILE A 105 5.58 -0.54 7.56
C ILE A 105 4.26 0.22 7.45
N PRO A 106 3.13 -0.48 7.26
CA PRO A 106 1.82 0.11 7.33
C PRO A 106 1.28 0.08 8.77
N ASN A 107 0.87 1.25 9.27
CA ASN A 107 0.31 1.41 10.62
C ASN A 107 -1.14 1.90 10.56
N ASN A 108 -1.92 1.59 11.60
CA ASN A 108 -3.29 2.07 11.69
C ASN A 108 -3.28 3.56 12.03
N ALA A 109 -4.00 4.36 11.25
CA ALA A 109 -4.21 5.77 11.56
C ALA A 109 -5.36 5.94 12.58
N GLY A 110 -5.38 7.10 13.25
CA GLY A 110 -6.51 7.51 14.08
C GLY A 110 -7.82 7.50 13.27
N LYS A 111 -8.92 7.17 13.94
CA LYS A 111 -10.27 7.16 13.36
C LYS A 111 -11.11 8.22 14.04
N ALA A 112 -11.87 8.99 13.27
CA ALA A 112 -12.84 9.91 13.83
C ALA A 112 -14.02 9.16 14.46
N TRP A 113 -14.63 9.73 15.50
CA TRP A 113 -15.89 9.23 16.05
C TRP A 113 -17.07 9.65 15.16
N HIS A 114 -18.11 8.82 15.08
CA HIS A 114 -19.35 9.23 14.40
C HIS A 114 -20.02 10.37 15.17
N TYR A 115 -20.64 11.32 14.47
CA TYR A 115 -21.43 12.36 15.11
C TYR A 115 -22.86 11.87 15.43
N GLY A 116 -23.55 12.59 16.33
CA GLY A 116 -24.96 12.37 16.65
C GLY A 116 -25.22 11.09 17.43
N ARG A 117 -26.34 10.42 17.14
CA ARG A 117 -26.84 9.26 17.92
C ARG A 117 -25.87 8.08 17.98
N LYS A 118 -24.97 7.93 16.99
CA LYS A 118 -24.04 6.80 16.88
C LYS A 118 -22.63 7.13 17.40
N ARG A 119 -22.50 8.07 18.34
CA ARG A 119 -21.20 8.56 18.87
C ARG A 119 -20.28 7.50 19.48
N SER A 120 -20.80 6.35 19.89
CA SER A 120 -20.00 5.22 20.40
C SER A 120 -19.31 4.41 19.31
N ARG A 121 -19.55 4.71 18.03
CA ARG A 121 -18.93 4.02 16.90
C ARG A 121 -17.84 4.87 16.27
N LEU A 122 -16.75 4.23 15.85
CA LEU A 122 -15.69 4.85 15.06
C LEU A 122 -16.02 4.84 13.57
N MET A 123 -15.73 5.94 12.89
CA MET A 123 -15.80 6.06 11.44
C MET A 123 -14.73 5.19 10.78
N LYS A 124 -14.99 4.79 9.53
CA LYS A 124 -14.00 4.10 8.70
C LYS A 124 -13.15 5.15 7.99
N ASN A 125 -11.82 5.00 8.04
CA ASN A 125 -10.89 5.87 7.30
C ASN A 125 -10.99 5.70 5.78
N THR A 126 -11.55 4.57 5.35
CA THR A 126 -11.92 4.35 3.96
C THR A 126 -13.42 4.45 3.80
N CYS A 127 -13.85 5.33 2.90
CA CYS A 127 -15.10 5.18 2.22
C CYS A 127 -14.97 3.95 1.29
N THR A 128 -15.20 2.75 1.84
CA THR A 128 -15.46 1.57 1.02
C THR A 128 -16.84 1.79 0.42
N LYS A 129 -16.92 2.58 -0.66
CA LYS A 129 -17.97 2.37 -1.66
C LYS A 129 -17.66 0.99 -2.26
N ASN A 130 -18.02 -0.08 -1.55
CA ASN A 130 -18.31 -1.33 -2.22
C ASN A 130 -19.47 -0.99 -3.15
N LYS A 131 -19.17 -0.59 -4.39
CA LYS A 131 -20.14 -0.67 -5.47
C LYS A 131 -20.54 -2.14 -5.47
N ARG A 132 -21.70 -2.42 -4.86
CA ARG A 132 -22.42 -3.67 -5.08
C ARG A 132 -22.62 -3.70 -6.59
N PHE A 133 -21.90 -4.58 -7.26
CA PHE A 133 -22.32 -5.08 -8.56
C PHE A 133 -23.31 -6.21 -8.28
#